data_AF-A0A842NQC8-F1
#
_entry.id   AF-A0A842NQC8-F1
#
_cell.length_a   1.000
_cell.length_b   1.000
_cell.length_c   1.000
_cell.angle_alpha   90.00
_cell.angle_beta   90.00
_cell.angle_gamma   90.00
#
_symmetry.space_group_name_H-M   'P 1'
#
loop_
_entity.id
_entity.type
_entity.pdbx_description
1 polymer ?
#
loop_
_entity_poly.entity_id
_entity_poly.type
_entity_poly.pdbx_seq_one_letter_code
_entity_poly.pdbx_strand_id
1 'polypeptide(L)' 'MLKVYKRKLIAGLLALLVVFAIIFALALLDIRRGIPMFGSGLGFLAENAVIAVLCILAMIKVIAEIARVEK' A
#
# COMPACT_ATOMS: atom_id res chain seq x y z
N MET A 1 15.52 -22.64 9.74
CA MET A 1 14.07 -22.35 9.77
C MET A 1 13.73 -20.87 9.57
N LEU A 2 14.42 -19.91 10.22
CA LEU A 2 14.13 -18.47 10.07
C LEU A 2 14.11 -17.96 8.62
N LYS A 3 15.06 -18.41 7.76
CA LYS A 3 15.14 -17.96 6.36
C LYS A 3 13.89 -18.27 5.53
N VAL A 4 13.30 -19.46 5.73
CA VAL A 4 12.09 -19.88 5.00
C VAL A 4 10.88 -19.08 5.48
N TYR A 5 10.75 -18.87 6.79
CA TYR A 5 9.67 -18.08 7.36
C TYR A 5 9.74 -16.61 6.91
N LYS A 6 10.95 -16.03 6.88
CA LYS A 6 11.21 -14.68 6.39
C LYS A 6 10.86 -14.52 4.91
N ARG A 7 11.21 -15.50 4.07
CA ARG A 7 10.88 -15.48 2.63
C ARG A 7 9.37 -15.52 2.40
N LYS A 8 8.65 -16.36 3.15
CA LYS A 8 7.18 -16.42 3.13
C LYS A 8 6.56 -15.12 3.64
N LEU A 9 7.13 -14.50 4.68
CA LEU A 9 6.67 -13.23 5.24
C LEU A 9 6.85 -12.08 4.22
N ILE A 10 8.02 -11.97 3.58
CA ILE A 10 8.26 -10.95 2.54
C ILE A 10 7.31 -11.16 1.36
N ALA A 11 7.10 -12.41 0.92
CA ALA A 11 6.16 -12.71 -0.15
C ALA A 11 4.72 -12.31 0.21
N GLY A 12 4.30 -12.57 1.46
CA GLY A 12 3.00 -12.15 1.97
C GLY A 12 2.85 -10.62 2.03
N LEU A 13 3.86 -9.92 2.52
CA LEU A 13 3.88 -8.45 2.56
C LEU A 13 3.86 -7.83 1.16
N LEU A 14 4.57 -8.42 0.20
CA LEU A 14 4.53 -7.99 -1.21
C LEU A 14 3.15 -8.22 -1.84
N ALA A 15 2.54 -9.37 -1.59
CA ALA A 15 1.18 -9.65 -2.07
C ALA A 15 0.18 -8.64 -1.49
N LEU A 16 0.28 -8.33 -0.19
CA LEU A 16 -0.55 -7.34 0.47
C LEU A 16 -0.33 -5.93 -0.13
N LEU A 17 0.92 -5.55 -0.40
CA LEU A 17 1.26 -4.28 -1.05
C LEU A 17 0.59 -4.14 -2.43
N VAL A 18 0.63 -5.21 -3.24
CA VAL A 18 -0.03 -5.23 -4.56
C VAL A 18 -1.54 -5.07 -4.43
N VAL A 19 -2.17 -5.78 -3.48
CA VAL A 19 -3.62 -5.66 -3.22
C VAL A 19 -3.97 -4.22 -2.83
N PHE A 20 -3.21 -3.59 -1.93
CA PHE A 20 -3.42 -2.19 -1.56
C PHE A 20 -3.25 -1.24 -2.75
N ALA A 21 -2.22 -1.44 -3.57
CA ALA A 21 -1.98 -0.61 -4.75
C ALA A 21 -3.16 -0.71 -5.75
N ILE A 22 -3.72 -1.91 -5.95
CA ILE A 22 -4.89 -2.12 -6.82
C ILE A 22 -6.12 -1.40 -6.26
N ILE A 23 -6.40 -1.54 -4.96
CA ILE A 23 -7.54 -0.86 -4.32
C ILE A 23 -7.42 0.65 -4.44
N PHE A 24 -6.24 1.22 -4.19
CA PHE A 24 -6.01 2.66 -4.37
C PHE A 24 -6.12 3.10 -5.83
N ALA A 25 -5.64 2.30 -6.78
CA ALA A 25 -5.78 2.61 -8.20
C ALA A 25 -7.26 2.62 -8.66
N LEU A 26 -8.06 1.65 -8.19
CA LEU A 26 -9.49 1.60 -8.45
C LEU A 26 -10.22 2.79 -7.81
N ALA A 27 -9.87 3.14 -6.57
CA ALA A 27 -10.40 4.34 -5.91
C ALA A 27 -10.12 5.61 -6.72
N LEU A 28 -8.89 5.78 -7.24
CA LEU A 28 -8.54 6.91 -8.11
C LEU A 28 -9.28 6.93 -9.45
N LEU A 29 -9.56 5.76 -10.04
CA LEU A 29 -10.31 5.65 -11.30
C LEU A 29 -11.79 6.00 -11.14
N ASP A 30 -12.42 5.58 -10.05
CA ASP A 30 -13.83 5.92 -9.79
C ASP A 30 -14.01 7.41 -9.48
N ILE A 31 -13.02 8.03 -8.83
CA ILE A 31 -12.94 9.49 -8.69
C ILE A 31 -12.93 10.16 -10.08
N ARG A 32 -12.15 9.66 -11.05
CA ARG A 32 -12.14 10.20 -12.42
C ARG A 32 -13.47 10.00 -13.16
N ARG A 33 -14.26 8.99 -12.78
CA ARG A 33 -15.60 8.73 -13.33
C ARG A 33 -16.70 9.57 -12.65
N GLY A 34 -16.34 10.43 -11.70
CA GLY A 34 -17.29 11.28 -10.98
C GLY A 34 -18.14 10.53 -9.95
N ILE A 35 -17.77 9.30 -9.60
CA ILE A 35 -18.42 8.52 -8.57
C ILE A 35 -17.60 8.69 -7.28
N PRO A 36 -18.06 9.49 -6.30
CA PRO A 36 -17.32 9.68 -5.06
C PRO A 36 -17.37 8.38 -4.25
N MET A 37 -16.28 7.60 -4.31
CA MET A 37 -16.15 6.36 -3.54
C MET A 37 -16.05 6.63 -2.02
N PHE A 38 -15.63 7.85 -1.66
CA PHE A 38 -15.72 8.42 -0.32
C PHE A 38 -16.38 9.79 -0.47
N GLY A 39 -17.58 9.98 0.10
CA GLY A 39 -18.42 11.17 -0.03
C GLY A 39 -17.87 12.44 0.62
N SER A 40 -16.54 12.61 0.69
CA SER A 40 -15.88 13.72 1.35
C SER A 40 -15.11 14.52 0.29
N GLY A 41 -15.34 15.84 0.26
CA GLY A 41 -14.94 16.72 -0.84
C GLY A 41 -13.45 16.75 -1.19
N LEU A 42 -13.07 17.55 -2.20
CA LEU A 42 -11.72 17.63 -2.79
C LEU A 42 -10.54 17.64 -1.78
N GLY A 43 -10.72 18.22 -0.59
CA GLY A 43 -9.70 18.21 0.48
C GLY A 43 -9.38 16.81 1.02
N PHE A 44 -10.41 16.00 1.27
CA PHE A 44 -10.24 14.62 1.75
C PHE A 44 -9.62 13.72 0.68
N LEU A 45 -9.81 14.08 -0.60
CA LEU A 45 -9.25 13.36 -1.73
C LEU A 45 -7.72 13.48 -1.76
N ALA A 46 -7.21 14.69 -1.51
CA ALA A 46 -5.78 14.94 -1.36
C ALA A 46 -5.21 14.28 -0.10
N GLU A 47 -5.90 14.39 1.04
CA GLU A 47 -5.51 13.72 2.29
C GLU A 47 -5.44 12.19 2.11
N ASN A 48 -6.45 11.59 1.50
CA ASN A 48 -6.49 10.15 1.22
C ASN A 48 -5.37 9.72 0.27
N ALA A 49 -5.03 10.55 -0.73
CA ALA A 49 -3.90 10.27 -1.63
C ALA A 49 -2.56 10.34 -0.88
N VAL A 50 -2.37 11.31 0.01
CA VAL A 50 -1.17 11.42 0.85
C VAL A 50 -1.06 10.22 1.79
N ILE A 51 -2.16 9.84 2.45
CA ILE A 51 -2.22 8.66 3.33
C ILE A 51 -1.87 7.39 2.53
N ALA A 52 -2.43 7.22 1.33
CA ALA A 52 -2.14 6.09 0.45
C ALA A 52 -0.64 5.98 0.14
N VAL A 53 -0.02 7.10 -0.25
CA VAL A 53 1.41 7.16 -0.55
C VAL A 53 2.24 6.83 0.70
N LEU A 54 1.91 7.41 1.86
CA LEU A 54 2.60 7.14 3.11
C LEU A 54 2.48 5.67 3.54
N CYS A 55 1.31 5.06 3.38
CA CYS A 55 1.10 3.63 3.66
C CYS A 55 1.95 2.73 2.75
N ILE A 56 2.03 3.04 1.45
CA ILE A 56 2.87 2.29 0.50
C ILE A 56 4.36 2.43 0.89
N LEU A 57 4.82 3.66 1.17
CA LEU A 57 6.21 3.91 1.58
C LEU A 57 6.55 3.22 2.91
N ALA A 58 5.63 3.21 3.88
CA ALA A 58 5.81 2.52 5.15
C ALA A 58 5.96 1.00 4.95
N MET A 59 5.11 0.39 4.11
CA MET A 59 5.23 -1.03 3.78
C MET A 59 6.55 -1.35 3.07
N ILE A 60 6.96 -0.53 2.10
CA ILE A 60 8.26 -0.68 1.42
C ILE A 60 9.41 -0.61 2.43
N LYS A 61 9.37 0.34 3.37
CA LYS A 61 10.36 0.48 4.44
C LYS A 61 10.43 -0.78 5.29
N VAL A 62 9.28 -1.30 5.76
CA VAL A 62 9.23 -2.53 6.55
C VAL A 62 9.82 -3.72 5.78
N ILE A 63 9.47 -3.89 4.51
CA ILE A 63 10.01 -4.96 3.67
C ILE A 63 11.54 -4.80 3.51
N ALA A 64 12.03 -3.58 3.26
CA ALA A 64 13.45 -3.29 3.11
C ALA A 64 14.23 -3.52 4.41
N GLU A 65 13.64 -3.19 5.55
CA GLU A 65 14.24 -3.36 6.87
C GLU A 65 14.32 -4.84 7.25
N ILE A 66 13.24 -5.60 7.03
CA ILE A 66 13.25 -7.06 7.15
C ILE A 66 14.35 -7.64 6.24
N ALA A 67 14.44 -7.21 4.98
CA ALA A 67 15.46 -7.69 4.06
C ALA A 67 16.90 -7.39 4.54
N ARG A 68 17.15 -6.19 5.10
CA ARG A 68 18.47 -5.76 5.60
C ARG A 68 18.97 -6.51 6.82
N VAL A 69 18.10 -6.98 7.71
CA VAL A 69 18.48 -7.75 8.92
C VAL A 69 19.20 -9.08 8.60
N GLU A 70 19.34 -9.47 7.33
CA GLU A 70 20.16 -10.63 6.89
C GLU A 70 21.58 -10.33 6.42
N LYS A 71 21.98 -9.06 6.26
CA LYS A 71 23.39 -8.71 6.04
C LYS A 71 24.10 -8.58 7.37
#